data_AF-A0A2D4N7Q7-F1
#
_entry.id   AF-A0A2D4N7Q7-F1
#
_cell.length_a   1.000
_cell.length_b   1.000
_cell.length_c   1.000
_cell.angle_alpha   90.00
_cell.angle_beta   90.00
_cell.angle_gamma   90.00
#
_symmetry.space_group_name_H-M   'P 1'
#
loop_
_entity.id
_entity.type
_entity.pdbx_description
1 polymer ?
#
loop_
_entity_poly.entity_id
_entity_poly.type
_entity_poly.pdbx_seq_one_letter_code
_entity_poly.pdbx_strand_id
1 'polypeptide(L)'
;NAVHSNMGLTPFQINTGMDFVPMPELPRQPPTSIYLTEWMNSLKKEWEDTKKALTEAAKNYRKQADKHRSLPLPFKVGDKVYLSTKYLRLKLPKCTQQKIQTVGNLREI
;
A
#
# COMPACT_ATOMS: atom_id res chain seq x y z
N ASN A 1 -11.71 -8.22 12.46
CA ASN A 1 -10.71 -7.40 13.17
C ASN A 1 -9.62 -8.33 13.68
N ALA A 2 -8.65 -8.68 12.83
CA ALA A 2 -7.60 -9.67 13.12
C ALA A 2 -6.22 -9.02 12.96
N VAL A 3 -5.21 -9.53 13.68
CA VAL A 3 -3.85 -9.00 13.64
C VAL A 3 -3.25 -9.18 12.25
N HIS A 4 -2.77 -8.09 11.66
CA HIS A 4 -2.12 -8.14 10.36
C HIS A 4 -0.68 -8.64 10.50
N SER A 5 -0.31 -9.68 9.74
CA SER A 5 0.98 -10.39 9.86
C SER A 5 2.21 -9.49 9.80
N ASN A 6 2.15 -8.39 9.03
CA ASN A 6 3.28 -7.49 8.86
C ASN A 6 3.30 -6.34 9.87
N MET A 7 2.18 -6.02 10.50
CA MET A 7 2.06 -4.86 11.40
C MET A 7 1.95 -5.28 12.86
N GLY A 8 1.55 -6.51 13.16
CA GLY A 8 1.33 -6.98 14.54
C GLY A 8 0.11 -6.34 15.21
N LEU A 9 -0.58 -5.42 14.55
CA LEU A 9 -1.75 -4.69 15.04
C LEU A 9 -3.00 -4.98 14.22
N THR A 10 -4.17 -4.79 14.84
CA THR A 10 -5.46 -4.90 14.16
C THR A 10 -5.81 -3.60 13.42
N PRO A 11 -6.60 -3.65 12.32
CA PRO A 11 -7.06 -2.44 11.63
C PRO A 11 -7.76 -1.42 12.55
N PHE A 12 -8.51 -1.89 13.55
CA PHE A 12 -9.16 -1.02 14.53
C PHE A 12 -8.15 -0.29 15.44
N GLN A 13 -7.12 -0.98 15.93
CA GLN A 13 -6.07 -0.35 16.73
C GLN A 13 -5.34 0.73 15.92
N ILE A 14 -5.04 0.47 14.65
CA ILE A 14 -4.39 1.45 13.77
C ILE A 14 -5.25 2.70 13.58
N ASN A 15 -6.57 2.53 13.38
CA ASN A 15 -7.46 3.65 13.14
C ASN A 15 -7.77 4.47 14.40
N THR A 16 -7.88 3.80 15.56
CA THR A 16 -8.47 4.39 16.77
C THR A 16 -7.47 4.56 17.90
N GLY A 17 -6.31 3.91 17.84
CA GLY A 17 -5.34 3.88 18.93
C GLY A 17 -5.84 3.15 20.18
N MET A 18 -6.94 2.42 20.07
CA MET A 18 -7.57 1.73 21.19
C MET A 18 -7.68 0.25 20.87
N ASP A 19 -7.59 -0.56 21.91
CA ASP A 19 -7.92 -1.98 21.82
C ASP A 19 -9.41 -2.14 21.51
N PHE A 20 -9.71 -3.13 20.67
CA PHE A 20 -11.09 -3.44 20.35
C PHE A 20 -11.77 -4.06 21.58
N VAL A 21 -12.84 -3.42 22.04
CA VAL A 21 -13.63 -3.93 23.17
C VAL A 21 -15.00 -4.38 22.69
N PRO A 22 -15.32 -5.68 22.74
CA PRO A 22 -16.59 -6.20 22.24
C PRO A 22 -17.82 -5.77 23.05
N MET A 23 -17.68 -5.31 24.30
CA MET A 23 -18.80 -4.85 25.12
C MET A 23 -18.49 -3.52 25.85
N PRO A 24 -18.88 -2.37 25.26
CA PRO A 24 -18.59 -1.05 25.81
C PRO A 24 -19.46 -0.66 27.03
N GLU A 25 -20.56 -1.37 27.27
CA GLU A 25 -21.58 -1.00 28.28
C GLU A 25 -21.21 -1.33 29.73
N LEU A 26 -20.13 -2.09 29.96
CA LEU A 26 -19.68 -2.39 31.33
C LEU A 26 -18.97 -1.18 31.96
N PRO A 27 -19.37 -0.74 33.17
CA PRO A 27 -18.75 0.39 33.84
C PRO A 27 -17.28 0.09 34.13
N ARG A 28 -16.40 0.83 33.49
CA ARG A 28 -14.95 0.82 33.75
C ARG A 28 -14.56 2.12 34.43
N GLN A 29 -13.54 2.04 35.30
CA GLN A 29 -12.97 3.24 35.92
C GLN A 29 -12.55 4.23 34.80
N PRO A 30 -12.90 5.52 34.92
CA PRO A 30 -12.44 6.51 33.97
C PRO A 30 -10.92 6.55 34.02
N PRO A 31 -10.23 6.58 32.87
CA PRO A 31 -8.78 6.64 32.85
C PRO A 31 -8.32 7.91 33.58
N THR A 32 -7.53 7.73 34.65
CA THR A 32 -6.89 8.83 35.39
C THR A 32 -6.08 9.68 34.42
N SER A 33 -6.11 11.01 34.52
CA SER A 33 -5.53 11.93 33.53
C SER A 33 -4.05 11.69 33.19
N ILE A 34 -3.28 11.12 34.12
CA ILE A 34 -1.88 10.67 33.93
C ILE A 34 -1.78 9.61 32.82
N TYR A 35 -2.78 8.73 32.69
CA TYR A 35 -2.88 7.70 31.67
C TYR A 35 -3.10 8.28 30.26
N LEU A 36 -3.76 9.44 30.14
CA LEU A 36 -4.07 10.02 28.82
C LEU A 36 -2.80 10.50 28.10
N THR A 37 -1.89 11.13 28.83
CA THR A 37 -0.61 11.60 28.26
C THR A 37 0.31 10.44 27.89
N GLU A 38 0.37 9.40 28.74
CA GLU A 38 1.14 8.19 28.44
C GLU A 38 0.56 7.44 27.25
N TRP A 39 -0.76 7.32 27.17
CA TRP A 39 -1.47 6.74 26.04
C TRP A 39 -1.19 7.52 24.75
N MET A 40 -1.30 8.85 24.78
CA MET A 40 -1.03 9.69 23.60
C MET A 40 0.43 9.57 23.12
N ASN A 41 1.37 9.42 24.05
CA ASN A 41 2.78 9.17 23.71
C ASN A 41 2.98 7.76 23.12
N SER A 42 2.28 6.75 23.65
CA SER A 42 2.28 5.39 23.08
C SER A 42 1.75 5.39 21.64
N LEU A 43 0.65 6.10 21.37
CA LEU A 43 0.08 6.23 20.03
C LEU A 43 1.04 6.87 19.03
N LYS A 44 1.73 7.94 19.44
CA LYS A 44 2.72 8.59 18.56
C LYS A 44 3.85 7.62 18.21
N LYS A 45 4.30 6.84 19.18
CA LYS A 45 5.34 5.83 18.98
C LYS A 45 4.87 4.72 18.04
N GLU A 46 3.70 4.13 18.30
CA GLU A 46 3.10 3.09 17.46
C GLU A 46 2.86 3.59 16.03
N TRP A 47 2.45 4.85 15.86
CA TRP A 47 2.26 5.45 14.54
C TRP A 47 3.58 5.54 13.75
N GLU A 48 4.64 6.03 14.38
CA GLU A 48 5.96 6.10 13.73
C GLU A 48 6.52 4.71 13.41
N ASP A 49 6.36 3.74 14.31
CA ASP A 49 6.76 2.35 14.08
C ASP A 49 5.97 1.73 12.93
N THR A 50 4.66 1.96 12.85
CA THR A 50 3.79 1.50 11.77
C THR A 50 4.19 2.12 10.43
N LYS A 51 4.47 3.42 10.42
CA LYS A 51 4.94 4.14 9.24
C LYS A 51 6.27 3.57 8.75
N LYS A 52 7.22 3.33 9.67
CA LYS A 52 8.50 2.69 9.35
C LYS A 52 8.32 1.30 8.75
N ALA A 53 7.52 0.44 9.38
CA ALA A 53 7.22 -0.89 8.88
C ALA A 53 6.59 -0.86 7.47
N LEU A 54 5.68 0.07 7.21
CA LEU A 54 5.07 0.25 5.89
C LEU A 54 6.11 0.66 4.84
N THR A 55 7.01 1.61 5.17
CA THR A 55 8.06 2.00 4.24
C THR A 55 9.03 0.85 3.93
N GLU A 56 9.32 0.00 4.91
CA GLU A 56 10.18 -1.17 4.73
C GLU A 56 9.49 -2.24 3.89
N ALA A 57 8.21 -2.53 4.16
CA ALA A 57 7.41 -3.44 3.35
C ALA A 57 7.35 -2.98 1.89
N ALA A 58 7.10 -1.69 1.65
CA ALA A 58 7.09 -1.11 0.30
C ALA A 58 8.45 -1.28 -0.42
N LYS A 59 9.56 -1.05 0.28
CA LYS A 59 10.91 -1.30 -0.26
C LYS A 59 11.13 -2.77 -0.61
N ASN A 60 10.68 -3.69 0.25
CA ASN A 60 10.81 -5.13 0.01
C ASN A 60 9.95 -5.59 -1.17
N TYR A 61 8.72 -5.10 -1.29
CA TYR A 61 7.87 -5.37 -2.46
C TYR A 61 8.49 -4.85 -3.74
N ARG A 62 9.04 -3.63 -3.72
CA ARG A 62 9.77 -3.08 -4.86
C ARG A 62 10.97 -3.95 -5.24
N LYS A 63 11.80 -4.38 -4.29
CA LYS A 63 12.92 -5.29 -4.56
C LYS A 63 12.45 -6.61 -5.18
N GLN A 64 11.37 -7.20 -4.67
CA GLN A 64 10.83 -8.45 -5.22
C GLN A 64 10.27 -8.27 -6.63
N ALA A 65 9.58 -7.16 -6.89
CA ALA A 65 9.10 -6.82 -8.23
C ALA A 65 10.25 -6.58 -9.21
N ASP A 66 11.27 -5.83 -8.78
CA ASP A 66 12.42 -5.48 -9.60
C ASP A 66 13.33 -6.69 -9.92
N LYS A 67 13.29 -7.79 -9.14
CA LYS A 67 14.03 -9.03 -9.46
C LYS A 67 13.69 -9.62 -10.84
N HIS A 68 12.42 -9.52 -11.24
CA HIS A 68 11.95 -10.05 -12.52
C HIS A 68 11.82 -8.96 -13.59
N ARG A 69 12.16 -7.72 -13.25
CA ARG A 69 12.11 -6.60 -14.17
C ARG A 69 13.38 -6.61 -15.00
N SER A 70 13.24 -6.87 -16.30
CA SER A 70 14.33 -6.65 -17.25
C SER A 70 14.58 -5.15 -17.41
N LEU A 71 15.83 -4.78 -17.74
CA LEU A 71 16.16 -3.41 -18.12
C LEU A 71 15.18 -2.95 -19.21
N PRO A 72 14.56 -1.76 -19.08
CA PRO A 72 13.71 -1.23 -20.13
C PRO A 72 14.52 -1.14 -21.43
N LEU A 73 13.97 -1.65 -22.53
CA LEU A 73 14.58 -1.40 -23.83
C LEU A 73 14.58 0.13 -24.08
N PRO A 74 15.67 0.71 -24.59
CA PRO A 74 15.72 2.14 -24.88
C PRO A 74 14.82 2.44 -26.09
N PHE A 75 13.60 2.92 -25.83
CA PHE A 75 12.67 3.37 -26.88
C PHE A 75 12.88 4.86 -27.16
N LYS A 76 12.90 5.23 -28.44
CA LYS A 76 12.90 6.62 -28.89
C LYS A 76 11.47 7.06 -29.20
N VAL A 77 11.22 8.36 -29.07
CA VAL A 77 9.95 8.95 -29.52
C VAL A 77 9.80 8.70 -31.02
N GLY A 78 8.64 8.18 -31.42
CA GLY A 78 8.38 7.76 -32.80
C GLY A 78 8.61 6.28 -33.09
N ASP A 79 9.20 5.52 -32.17
CA ASP A 79 9.32 4.06 -32.32
C ASP A 79 7.93 3.40 -32.32
N LYS A 80 7.77 2.39 -33.19
CA LYS A 80 6.56 1.56 -33.26
C LYS A 80 6.74 0.37 -32.35
N VAL A 81 5.91 0.27 -31.32
CA VAL A 81 5.92 -0.83 -30.35
C VAL A 81 4.58 -1.58 -30.37
N TYR A 82 4.65 -2.88 -30.18
CA TYR A 82 3.48 -3.74 -30.09
C TYR A 82 3.08 -3.88 -28.61
N LEU A 83 1.84 -3.50 -28.29
CA LEU A 83 1.29 -3.65 -26.94
C LEU A 83 0.28 -4.81 -26.95
N SER A 84 0.46 -5.75 -26.02
CA SER A 84 -0.53 -6.81 -25.80
C SER A 84 -1.76 -6.22 -25.13
N THR A 85 -2.91 -6.42 -25.76
CA THR A 85 -4.22 -5.94 -25.31
C THR A 85 -5.01 -6.99 -24.54
N LYS A 86 -4.42 -8.19 -24.34
CA LYS A 86 -5.10 -9.35 -23.72
C LYS A 86 -5.75 -9.03 -22.36
N TYR A 87 -5.11 -8.17 -21.56
CA TYR A 87 -5.58 -7.79 -20.22
C TYR A 87 -6.03 -6.32 -20.13
N LEU A 88 -6.03 -5.59 -21.24
CA LEU A 88 -6.50 -4.22 -21.28
C LEU A 88 -8.00 -4.22 -21.59
N ARG A 89 -8.81 -3.66 -20.68
CA ARG A 89 -10.24 -3.45 -20.90
C ARG A 89 -10.45 -2.24 -21.82
N LEU A 90 -10.13 -2.41 -23.10
CA LEU A 90 -10.37 -1.40 -24.12
C LEU A 90 -11.81 -1.52 -24.63
N LYS A 91 -12.48 -0.39 -24.85
CA LYS A 91 -13.78 -0.32 -25.55
C LYS A 91 -13.63 -0.52 -27.07
N LEU A 92 -12.63 -1.29 -27.48
CA LEU A 92 -12.27 -1.53 -28.87
C LEU A 92 -12.52 -3.01 -29.19
N PRO A 93 -12.75 -3.37 -30.46
CA PRO A 93 -12.86 -4.77 -30.87
C PRO A 93 -11.64 -5.56 -30.40
N LYS A 94 -11.87 -6.78 -29.89
CA LYS A 94 -10.83 -7.66 -29.34
C LYS A 94 -9.86 -8.07 -30.46
N CYS A 95 -8.82 -7.28 -30.65
CA CYS A 95 -7.66 -7.65 -31.45
C CYS A 95 -6.51 -7.98 -30.49
N THR A 96 -5.82 -9.10 -30.70
CA THR A 96 -4.85 -9.68 -29.74
C THR A 96 -3.58 -8.84 -29.58
N GLN A 97 -3.30 -7.95 -30.53
CA GLN A 97 -2.19 -7.01 -30.50
C GLN A 97 -2.59 -5.69 -31.17
N GLN A 98 -2.19 -4.58 -30.59
CA GLN A 98 -2.33 -3.26 -31.21
C GLN A 98 -0.97 -2.66 -31.51
N LYS A 99 -0.88 -2.05 -32.69
CA LYS A 99 0.27 -1.25 -33.11
C LYS A 99 0.08 0.15 -32.56
N ILE A 100 0.93 0.54 -31.62
CA ILE A 100 0.95 1.90 -31.07
C ILE A 100 2.29 2.57 -31.38
N GLN A 101 2.28 3.90 -31.42
CA GLN A 101 3.49 4.69 -31.58
C GLN A 101 3.85 5.27 -30.21
N THR A 102 5.13 5.32 -29.88
CA THR A 102 5.61 5.93 -28.64
C THR A 102 5.41 7.45 -28.71
N VAL A 103 4.32 7.94 -28.12
CA VAL A 103 4.01 9.37 -27.94
C VAL A 103 4.40 9.80 -26.53
N GLY A 104 5.65 10.26 -26.37
CA GLY A 104 6.17 10.79 -25.10
C GLY A 104 6.32 9.73 -24.00
N ASN A 105 7.01 10.11 -22.92
CA ASN A 105 7.39 9.18 -21.84
C ASN A 105 6.17 8.40 -21.32
N LEU A 106 6.18 7.08 -21.54
CA LEU A 106 5.42 6.12 -20.75
C LEU A 106 5.96 6.18 -19.31
N ARG A 107 5.54 7.19 -18.55
CA ARG A 107 5.79 7.23 -17.12
C ARG A 107 5.00 6.08 -16.51
N GLU A 108 5.75 5.20 -15.86
CA GLU A 108 5.28 4.02 -15.16
C GLU A 108 4.25 4.42 -14.11
N ILE A 109 3.07 3.79 -14.15
CA ILE A 109 2.07 3.81 -13.06
C ILE A 109 2.50 2.75 -12.05
#